data_AF-A0A523RTU1-F1
#
_entry.id   AF-A0A523RTU1-F1
#
_cell.length_a   1.000
_cell.length_b   1.000
_cell.length_c   1.000
_cell.angle_alpha   90.00
_cell.angle_beta   90.00
_cell.angle_gamma   90.00
#
_symmetry.space_group_name_H-M   'P 1'
#
loop_
_entity.id
_entity.type
_entity.pdbx_description
1 polymer ?
#
loop_
_entity_poly.entity_id
_entity_poly.type
_entity_poly.pdbx_seq_one_letter_code
_entity_poly.pdbx_strand_id
1 'polypeptide(L)'
;MAWMAISISRNFQIKIIAQNNNRRLWCKVILMRLLMLHVESFWYRPNQSPSDDRTEIGESLHVWIHSEELDEANRASVLRKMVKNIRWLAQKNGCKAITLHSFAHLDDSKADPKFADSLIEEVASRLGDRGFDIHIVPFGAFYEFNLHVKGPSLAKVFKQI
;
A
#
# COMPACT_ATOMS: atom_id res chain seq x y z
N MET A 1 -24.10 3.15 44.29
CA MET A 1 -24.16 4.46 43.61
C MET A 1 -22.78 4.78 43.08
N ALA A 2 -22.55 4.56 41.79
CA ALA A 2 -21.32 4.99 41.12
C ALA A 2 -21.72 5.98 40.02
N TRP A 3 -21.14 7.17 40.06
CA TRP A 3 -21.35 8.24 39.10
C TRP A 3 -20.64 7.91 37.79
N MET A 4 -21.32 8.17 36.68
CA MET A 4 -20.78 8.03 35.32
C MET A 4 -20.59 9.44 34.76
N ALA A 5 -19.34 9.89 34.69
CA ALA A 5 -19.00 11.14 34.01
C ALA A 5 -18.81 10.86 32.52
N ILE A 6 -19.80 11.25 31.72
CA ILE A 6 -19.73 11.26 30.26
C ILE A 6 -19.18 12.63 29.87
N SER A 7 -17.92 12.68 29.45
CA SER A 7 -17.37 13.84 28.71
C SER A 7 -17.37 13.47 27.23
N ILE A 8 -18.23 14.15 26.46
CA ILE A 8 -18.25 14.08 24.99
C ILE A 8 -17.53 15.33 24.48
N SER A 9 -16.35 15.15 23.88
CA SER A 9 -15.86 16.10 22.88
C SER A 9 -15.21 15.36 21.71
N ARG A 10 -15.27 16.02 20.56
CA ARG A 10 -15.33 15.50 19.19
C ARG A 10 -14.13 14.62 18.78
N ASN A 11 -14.45 13.53 18.06
CA ASN A 11 -13.56 12.76 17.19
C ASN A 11 -12.35 12.03 17.81
N PHE A 12 -12.58 11.09 18.74
CA PHE A 12 -11.59 10.03 19.00
C PHE A 12 -12.29 8.68 19.26
N GLN A 13 -12.00 7.68 18.42
CA GLN A 13 -12.42 6.29 18.61
C GLN A 13 -11.71 5.71 19.84
N ILE A 14 -12.38 5.80 20.99
CA ILE A 14 -11.97 5.16 22.24
C ILE A 14 -12.42 3.69 22.22
N LYS A 15 -11.50 2.78 22.55
CA LYS A 15 -11.80 1.39 22.91
C LYS A 15 -12.84 1.36 24.03
N ILE A 16 -14.10 1.08 23.70
CA ILE A 16 -15.06 0.60 24.69
C ILE A 16 -14.97 -0.92 24.67
N ILE A 17 -14.26 -1.50 25.66
CA ILE A 17 -14.42 -2.91 26.00
C ILE A 17 -15.77 -3.01 26.70
N ALA A 18 -16.84 -3.17 25.92
CA ALA A 18 -18.09 -3.65 26.46
C ALA A 18 -17.93 -5.16 26.71
N GLN A 19 -17.66 -5.54 27.96
CA GLN A 19 -17.95 -6.89 28.40
C GLN A 19 -19.47 -7.08 28.41
N ASN A 20 -20.05 -7.47 27.27
CA ASN A 20 -21.33 -8.16 27.30
C ASN A 20 -21.58 -8.99 26.05
N ASN A 21 -21.75 -10.29 26.28
CA ASN A 21 -22.41 -11.29 25.44
C ASN A 21 -21.80 -11.59 24.04
N ASN A 22 -20.83 -12.52 24.03
CA ASN A 22 -20.53 -13.54 23.02
C ASN A 22 -20.76 -13.27 21.52
N ARG A 23 -20.58 -12.04 21.06
CA ARG A 23 -20.33 -11.73 19.65
C ARG A 23 -19.05 -10.92 19.57
N ARG A 24 -17.98 -11.56 19.07
CA ARG A 24 -16.81 -10.82 18.58
C ARG A 24 -17.28 -9.94 17.42
N LEU A 25 -17.62 -8.69 17.72
CA LEU A 25 -17.75 -7.65 16.72
C LEU A 25 -16.34 -7.42 16.16
N TRP A 26 -16.06 -8.07 15.03
CA TRP A 26 -14.92 -7.72 14.21
C TRP A 26 -15.16 -6.31 13.72
N CYS A 27 -14.67 -5.31 14.45
CA CYS A 27 -14.49 -3.99 13.87
C CYS A 27 -13.47 -4.21 12.76
N LYS A 28 -13.97 -4.29 11.52
CA LYS A 28 -13.13 -4.44 10.34
C LYS A 28 -12.43 -3.09 10.19
N VAL A 29 -11.34 -2.90 10.93
CA VAL A 29 -10.42 -1.79 10.69
C VAL A 29 -9.83 -2.09 9.34
N ILE A 30 -10.38 -1.46 8.31
CA ILE A 30 -9.85 -1.59 6.98
C ILE A 30 -8.68 -0.61 6.88
N LEU A 31 -7.57 -1.15 6.38
CA LEU A 31 -6.22 -0.66 6.49
C LEU A 31 -5.58 -0.83 5.11
N MET A 32 -4.64 0.04 4.75
CA MET A 32 -3.88 0.14 3.49
C MET A 32 -4.61 -0.17 2.16
N ARG A 33 -4.46 0.72 1.17
CA ARG A 33 -4.96 0.51 -0.20
C ARG A 33 -3.83 0.12 -1.14
N LEU A 34 -4.07 -0.94 -1.91
CA LEU A 34 -3.19 -1.39 -2.99
C LEU A 34 -3.96 -1.36 -4.31
N LEU A 35 -3.43 -0.63 -5.28
CA LEU A 35 -3.84 -0.74 -6.69
C LEU A 35 -2.70 -1.38 -7.47
N MET A 36 -2.91 -2.63 -7.87
CA MET A 36 -1.92 -3.44 -8.57
C MET A 36 -2.29 -3.58 -10.04
N LEU A 37 -1.36 -3.19 -10.91
CA LEU A 37 -1.52 -3.15 -12.36
C LEU A 37 -0.43 -3.99 -13.01
N HIS A 38 -0.80 -5.00 -13.79
CA HIS A 38 0.13 -5.71 -14.66
C HIS A 38 0.35 -4.86 -15.91
N VAL A 39 1.56 -4.32 -16.03
CA VAL A 39 1.93 -3.38 -17.10
C VAL A 39 2.91 -4.04 -18.05
N GLU A 40 2.81 -3.68 -19.33
CA GLU A 40 3.78 -4.02 -20.38
C GLU A 40 5.01 -3.11 -20.28
N SER A 41 4.80 -1.83 -19.96
CA SER A 41 5.87 -0.84 -19.82
C SER A 41 5.47 0.25 -18.83
N PHE A 42 6.46 0.76 -18.09
CA PHE A 42 6.32 1.89 -17.19
C PHE A 42 7.58 2.76 -17.29
N TRP A 43 7.41 4.08 -17.34
CA TRP A 43 8.53 5.01 -17.16
C TRP A 43 8.12 6.17 -16.27
N TYR A 44 9.08 6.75 -15.58
CA TYR A 44 8.88 7.97 -14.80
C TYR A 44 10.10 8.88 -14.79
N ARG A 45 9.88 10.16 -14.53
CA ARG A 45 10.92 11.17 -14.31
C ARG A 45 10.49 12.21 -13.28
N PRO A 46 11.40 12.77 -12.47
CA PRO A 46 11.06 13.88 -11.58
C PRO A 46 10.58 15.09 -12.39
N ASN A 47 9.44 15.68 -12.02
CA ASN A 47 8.81 16.79 -12.76
C ASN A 47 9.67 18.07 -12.79
N GLN A 48 10.58 18.23 -11.82
CA GLN A 48 11.48 19.38 -11.72
C GLN A 48 12.90 19.06 -12.21
N SER A 49 13.12 17.91 -12.84
CA SER A 49 14.43 17.56 -13.39
C SER A 49 14.78 18.48 -14.57
N PRO A 50 15.97 19.09 -14.60
CA PRO A 50 16.44 19.85 -15.75
C PRO A 50 16.86 18.95 -16.92
N SER A 51 17.01 17.64 -16.67
CA SER A 51 17.31 16.63 -17.68
C SER A 51 16.05 15.86 -18.08
N ASP A 52 15.95 15.49 -19.36
CA ASP A 52 14.91 14.60 -19.91
C ASP A 52 15.13 13.12 -19.55
N ASP A 53 16.13 12.81 -18.73
CA ASP A 53 16.41 11.44 -18.27
C ASP A 53 15.19 10.85 -17.55
N ARG A 54 14.80 9.65 -17.99
CA ARG A 54 13.69 8.88 -17.42
C ARG A 54 14.16 7.49 -17.02
N THR A 55 13.58 6.99 -15.94
CA THR A 55 13.73 5.58 -15.56
C THR A 55 12.70 4.77 -16.34
N GLU A 56 13.15 3.75 -17.07
CA GLU A 56 12.29 2.85 -17.84
C GLU A 56 12.28 1.46 -17.22
N ILE A 57 11.10 0.87 -17.12
CA ILE A 57 10.84 -0.46 -16.60
C ILE A 57 9.96 -1.18 -17.60
N GLY A 58 10.36 -2.39 -17.99
CA GLY A 58 9.58 -3.25 -18.88
C GLY A 58 8.38 -3.87 -18.19
N GLU A 59 8.03 -5.08 -18.61
CA GLU A 59 6.90 -5.81 -18.03
C GLU A 59 7.07 -5.99 -16.52
N SER A 60 6.12 -5.47 -15.74
CA SER A 60 6.16 -5.53 -14.29
C SER A 60 4.77 -5.53 -13.68
N LEU A 61 4.67 -5.96 -12.42
CA LEU A 61 3.51 -5.69 -11.58
C LEU A 61 3.74 -4.34 -10.88
N HIS A 62 3.09 -3.29 -11.39
CA HIS A 62 3.12 -1.96 -10.80
C HIS A 62 2.14 -1.88 -9.63
N VAL A 63 2.64 -1.57 -8.44
CA VAL A 63 1.86 -1.54 -7.19
C VAL A 63 1.86 -0.13 -6.64
N TRP A 64 0.73 0.55 -6.78
CA TRP A 64 0.46 1.78 -6.06
C TRP A 64 0.02 1.49 -4.63
N ILE A 65 0.71 2.10 -3.68
CA ILE A 65 0.61 1.80 -2.25
C ILE A 65 0.20 3.07 -1.52
N HIS A 66 -0.91 3.00 -0.80
CA HIS A 66 -1.37 4.07 0.06
C HIS A 66 -1.50 3.54 1.48
N SER A 67 -0.62 4.05 2.35
CA SER A 67 -0.61 3.73 3.78
C SER A 67 -1.48 4.75 4.54
N GLU A 68 -2.34 4.26 5.44
CA GLU A 68 -3.21 5.04 6.31
C GLU A 68 -2.66 5.12 7.75
N GLU A 69 -3.06 6.13 8.51
CA GLU A 69 -2.58 6.37 9.88
C GLU A 69 -2.72 5.15 10.80
N LEU A 70 -3.82 4.41 10.68
CA LEU A 70 -4.08 3.22 11.51
C LEU A 70 -3.20 2.01 11.15
N ASP A 71 -2.51 2.04 10.01
CA ASP A 71 -1.58 0.97 9.61
C ASP A 71 -0.39 0.87 10.57
N GLU A 72 0.01 1.99 11.16
CA GLU A 72 1.13 2.09 12.09
C GLU A 72 0.91 1.19 13.31
N ALA A 73 -0.31 1.22 13.87
CA ALA A 73 -0.71 0.40 15.00
C ALA A 73 -0.80 -1.10 14.66
N ASN A 74 -0.83 -1.47 13.37
CA ASN A 74 -1.02 -2.85 12.91
C ASN A 74 0.03 -3.29 11.88
N ARG A 75 1.23 -2.70 11.93
CA ARG A 75 2.30 -2.87 10.94
C ARG A 75 2.53 -4.31 10.52
N ALA A 76 2.69 -5.22 11.48
CA ALA A 76 3.00 -6.63 11.19
C ALA A 76 1.91 -7.34 10.36
N SER A 77 0.65 -6.97 10.57
CA SER A 77 -0.48 -7.52 9.82
C SER A 77 -0.54 -6.96 8.41
N VAL A 78 -0.40 -5.64 8.27
CA VAL A 78 -0.38 -4.94 6.98
C VAL A 78 0.76 -5.46 6.11
N LEU A 79 1.97 -5.51 6.64
CA LEU A 79 3.15 -6.05 5.97
C LEU A 79 2.93 -7.47 5.44
N ARG A 80 2.43 -8.38 6.29
CA ARG A 80 2.14 -9.77 5.89
C ARG A 80 1.11 -9.82 4.77
N LYS A 81 0.05 -9.02 4.85
CA LYS A 81 -1.01 -8.98 3.83
C LYS A 81 -0.53 -8.36 2.53
N MET A 82 0.30 -7.32 2.57
CA MET A 82 0.88 -6.67 1.40
C MET A 82 1.76 -7.65 0.63
N VAL A 83 2.74 -8.29 1.29
CA VAL A 83 3.58 -9.35 0.68
C VAL A 83 2.73 -10.47 0.09
N LYS A 84 1.69 -10.93 0.81
CA LYS A 84 0.81 -12.00 0.34
C LYS A 84 0.06 -11.62 -0.94
N ASN A 85 -0.54 -10.42 -0.99
CA ASN A 85 -1.35 -9.99 -2.14
C ASN A 85 -0.49 -9.71 -3.36
N ILE A 86 0.63 -8.99 -3.19
CA ILE A 86 1.55 -8.67 -4.29
C ILE A 86 2.10 -9.97 -4.89
N ARG A 87 2.62 -10.87 -4.05
CA ARG A 87 3.15 -12.17 -4.50
C ARG A 87 2.09 -13.00 -5.24
N TRP A 88 0.88 -13.09 -4.67
CA TRP A 88 -0.20 -13.86 -5.28
C TRP A 88 -0.51 -13.34 -6.69
N LEU A 89 -0.61 -12.02 -6.87
CA LEU A 89 -0.94 -11.46 -8.16
C LEU A 89 0.21 -11.57 -9.17
N ALA A 90 1.45 -11.33 -8.73
CA ALA A 90 2.64 -11.49 -9.56
C ALA A 90 2.73 -12.93 -10.10
N GLN A 91 2.52 -13.93 -9.24
CA GLN A 91 2.48 -15.34 -9.63
C GLN A 91 1.33 -15.67 -10.57
N LYS A 92 0.13 -15.10 -10.36
CA LYS A 92 -1.01 -15.31 -11.26
C LYS A 92 -0.79 -14.78 -12.66
N ASN A 93 -0.04 -13.69 -12.78
CA ASN A 93 0.32 -13.08 -14.05
C ASN A 93 1.67 -13.57 -14.61
N GLY A 94 2.35 -14.51 -13.94
CA GLY A 94 3.67 -14.99 -14.36
C GLY A 94 4.76 -13.92 -14.37
N CYS A 95 4.58 -12.83 -13.62
CA CYS A 95 5.43 -11.65 -13.66
C CYS A 95 6.48 -11.70 -12.55
N LYS A 96 7.77 -11.52 -12.91
CA LYS A 96 8.90 -11.53 -11.97
C LYS A 96 9.30 -10.14 -11.48
N ALA A 97 9.14 -9.11 -12.31
CA ALA A 97 9.47 -7.74 -11.92
C ALA A 97 8.27 -7.09 -11.20
N ILE A 98 8.56 -6.35 -10.14
CA ILE A 98 7.55 -5.65 -9.33
C ILE A 98 8.04 -4.23 -9.09
N THR A 99 7.18 -3.26 -9.41
CA THR A 99 7.44 -1.84 -9.15
C THR A 99 6.59 -1.41 -7.95
N LEU A 100 7.22 -1.00 -6.86
CA LEU A 100 6.56 -0.46 -5.67
C LEU A 100 6.58 1.07 -5.76
N HIS A 101 5.41 1.68 -5.75
CA HIS A 101 5.26 3.12 -5.91
C HIS A 101 4.31 3.66 -4.84
N SER A 102 4.83 4.43 -3.89
CA SER A 102 4.02 5.15 -2.91
C SER A 102 3.09 6.14 -3.60
N PHE A 103 1.80 6.10 -3.31
CA PHE A 103 0.80 6.96 -3.93
C PHE A 103 -0.22 7.43 -2.88
N ALA A 104 0.08 8.57 -2.27
CA ALA A 104 -0.71 9.09 -1.16
C ALA A 104 -2.12 9.57 -1.54
N HIS A 105 -2.47 9.65 -2.83
CA HIS A 105 -3.73 10.24 -3.31
C HIS A 105 -4.91 9.27 -3.44
N LEU A 106 -4.78 8.01 -2.98
CA LEU A 106 -5.90 7.06 -3.05
C LEU A 106 -7.02 7.33 -2.03
N ASP A 107 -6.77 8.12 -0.99
CA ASP A 107 -7.76 8.50 0.04
C ASP A 107 -7.31 9.71 0.88
N ASP A 108 -8.13 10.08 1.87
CA ASP A 108 -8.03 11.27 2.69
C ASP A 108 -7.02 11.11 3.86
N SER A 109 -6.99 9.95 4.52
CA SER A 109 -6.02 9.65 5.60
C SER A 109 -4.67 9.20 5.04
N LYS A 110 -3.57 9.51 5.72
CA LYS A 110 -2.21 9.14 5.31
C LYS A 110 -1.38 8.81 6.55
N ALA A 111 -0.61 7.73 6.49
CA ALA A 111 0.40 7.41 7.50
C ALA A 111 1.56 8.41 7.48
N ASP A 112 2.39 8.38 8.52
CA ASP A 112 3.69 9.05 8.51
C ASP A 112 4.54 8.60 7.31
N PRO A 113 5.17 9.53 6.56
CA PRO A 113 5.98 9.18 5.39
C PRO A 113 7.12 8.21 5.70
N LYS A 114 7.76 8.29 6.88
CA LYS A 114 8.85 7.38 7.27
C LYS A 114 8.30 5.98 7.56
N PHE A 115 7.11 5.89 8.14
CA PHE A 115 6.44 4.60 8.28
C PHE A 115 6.15 3.97 6.91
N ALA A 116 5.59 4.74 5.98
CA ALA A 116 5.26 4.24 4.64
C ALA A 116 6.51 3.77 3.89
N ASP A 117 7.58 4.57 3.93
CA ASP A 117 8.86 4.26 3.27
C ASP A 117 9.48 2.97 3.84
N SER A 118 9.65 2.90 5.17
CA SER A 118 10.18 1.70 5.84
C SER A 118 9.30 0.45 5.66
N LEU A 119 7.98 0.61 5.44
CA LEU A 119 7.10 -0.50 5.11
C LEU A 119 7.35 -1.03 3.69
N ILE A 120 7.54 -0.13 2.72
CA ILE A 120 7.81 -0.47 1.33
C ILE A 120 9.18 -1.13 1.18
N GLU A 121 10.21 -0.61 1.85
CA GLU A 121 11.55 -1.21 1.88
C GLU A 121 11.52 -2.65 2.42
N GLU A 122 10.80 -2.88 3.53
CA GLU A 122 10.69 -4.22 4.12
C GLU A 122 9.91 -5.18 3.20
N VAL A 123 8.89 -4.70 2.49
CA VAL A 123 8.20 -5.49 1.47
C VAL A 123 9.11 -5.83 0.30
N ALA A 124 9.91 -4.87 -0.16
CA ALA A 124 10.88 -5.09 -1.23
C ALA A 124 11.89 -6.17 -0.84
N SER A 125 12.50 -6.08 0.34
CA SER A 125 13.42 -7.11 0.85
C SER A 125 12.75 -8.50 0.88
N ARG A 126 11.55 -8.61 1.46
CA ARG A 126 10.86 -9.91 1.55
C ARG A 126 10.46 -10.49 0.20
N LEU A 127 10.10 -9.67 -0.78
CA LEU A 127 9.80 -10.15 -2.12
C LEU A 127 11.09 -10.51 -2.87
N GLY A 128 12.16 -9.74 -2.70
CA GLY A 128 13.51 -10.05 -3.21
C GLY A 128 14.03 -11.40 -2.73
N ASP A 129 13.90 -11.70 -1.44
CA ASP A 129 14.25 -13.02 -0.85
C ASP A 129 13.49 -14.19 -1.48
N ARG A 130 12.37 -13.90 -2.16
CA ARG A 130 11.51 -14.88 -2.85
C ARG A 130 11.75 -14.92 -4.36
N GLY A 131 12.80 -14.25 -4.85
CA GLY A 131 13.25 -14.29 -6.24
C GLY A 131 12.50 -13.35 -7.19
N PHE A 132 11.91 -12.27 -6.69
CA PHE A 132 11.33 -11.21 -7.52
C PHE A 132 12.33 -10.07 -7.71
N ASP A 133 12.28 -9.43 -8.89
CA ASP A 133 13.09 -8.25 -9.20
C ASP A 133 12.31 -7.00 -8.79
N ILE A 134 12.79 -6.28 -7.77
CA ILE A 134 12.02 -5.17 -7.17
C ILE A 134 12.61 -3.83 -7.56
N HIS A 135 11.77 -2.94 -8.07
CA HIS A 135 12.05 -1.53 -8.23
C HIS A 135 11.20 -0.70 -7.27
N ILE A 136 11.81 0.24 -6.54
CA ILE A 136 11.07 1.21 -5.71
C ILE A 136 11.16 2.56 -6.41
N VAL A 137 10.02 3.19 -6.68
CA VAL A 137 9.99 4.59 -7.11
C VAL A 137 10.38 5.46 -5.91
N PRO A 138 11.44 6.30 -6.01
CA PRO A 138 11.95 7.02 -4.84
C PRO A 138 10.92 7.98 -4.25
N PHE A 139 10.89 8.12 -2.93
CA PHE A 139 10.03 9.08 -2.26
C PHE A 139 10.49 10.53 -2.46
N GLY A 140 9.59 11.48 -2.17
CA GLY A 140 9.97 12.89 -1.96
C GLY A 140 10.02 13.76 -3.22
N ALA A 141 9.61 13.24 -4.37
CA ALA A 141 9.48 14.03 -5.60
C ALA A 141 8.10 13.83 -6.26
N PHE A 142 7.68 14.82 -7.03
CA PHE A 142 6.57 14.67 -7.96
C PHE A 142 7.10 14.09 -9.26
N TYR A 143 6.43 13.06 -9.76
CA TYR A 143 6.84 12.37 -10.98
C TYR A 143 5.83 12.58 -12.10
N GLU A 144 6.37 12.85 -13.30
CA GLU A 144 5.68 12.54 -14.53
C GLU A 144 5.91 11.06 -14.83
N PHE A 145 4.88 10.35 -15.29
CA PHE A 145 5.01 8.94 -15.64
C PHE A 145 4.03 8.53 -16.75
N ASN A 146 4.34 7.42 -17.40
CA ASN A 146 3.43 6.72 -18.31
C ASN A 146 3.40 5.23 -17.97
N LEU A 147 2.24 4.61 -18.13
CA LEU A 147 2.03 3.19 -17.87
C LEU A 147 1.14 2.57 -18.96
N HIS A 148 1.59 1.45 -19.53
CA HIS A 148 0.81 0.64 -20.46
C HIS A 148 0.25 -0.58 -19.73
N VAL A 149 -1.00 -0.52 -19.28
CA VAL A 149 -1.65 -1.63 -18.56
C VAL A 149 -2.15 -2.69 -19.53
N LYS A 150 -1.87 -3.97 -19.24
CA LYS A 150 -2.36 -5.08 -20.06
C LYS A 150 -3.90 -5.20 -20.02
N GLY A 151 -4.45 -5.80 -21.07
CA GLY A 151 -5.89 -5.97 -21.28
C GLY A 151 -6.61 -6.93 -20.30
N PRO A 152 -6.06 -8.10 -19.92
CA PRO A 152 -6.78 -9.13 -19.16
C PRO A 152 -7.38 -8.64 -17.83
N SER A 153 -8.45 -9.29 -17.37
CA SER A 153 -9.15 -8.91 -16.13
C SER A 153 -8.22 -8.91 -14.90
N LEU A 154 -7.34 -9.92 -14.78
CA LEU A 154 -6.36 -10.01 -13.68
C LEU A 154 -5.18 -9.03 -13.81
N ALA A 155 -5.14 -8.20 -14.86
CA ALA A 155 -4.15 -7.14 -14.96
C ALA A 155 -4.46 -5.95 -14.04
N LYS A 156 -5.65 -5.88 -13.43
CA LYS A 156 -6.09 -4.73 -12.63
C LYS A 156 -6.78 -5.21 -11.37
N VAL A 157 -6.09 -5.12 -10.23
CA VAL A 157 -6.63 -5.59 -8.96
C VAL A 157 -6.47 -4.53 -7.89
N PHE A 158 -7.58 -4.16 -7.27
CA PHE A 158 -7.60 -3.36 -6.06
C PHE A 158 -7.76 -4.25 -4.82
N LYS A 159 -7.03 -3.92 -3.75
CA LYS A 159 -7.16 -4.56 -2.44
C LYS A 159 -7.14 -3.51 -1.33
N GLN A 160 -8.03 -3.70 -0.36
CA GLN A 160 -7.97 -3.08 0.94
C GLN A 160 -7.54 -4.16 1.93
N ILE A 161 -6.45 -3.95 2.68
CA ILE A 161 -5.77 -5.02 3.45
C ILE A 161 -5.69 -4.79 4.95
#